data_AF-A0A8J6Y3V2-F1
#
_entry.id   AF-A0A8J6Y3V2-F1
#
_cell.length_a   1.000
_cell.length_b   1.000
_cell.length_c   1.000
_cell.angle_alpha   90.00
_cell.angle_beta   90.00
_cell.angle_gamma   90.00
#
_symmetry.space_group_name_H-M   'P 1'
#
loop_
_entity.id
_entity.type
_entity.pdbx_description
1 polymer ?
#
loop_
_entity_poly.entity_id
_entity_poly.type
_entity_poly.pdbx_seq_one_letter_code
_entity_poly.pdbx_strand_id
1 'polypeptide(L)'
;MTESGKKWLIGCSVAAFLVVLVLAAIVWGGVVFFKKAAAEIEELEDSSRAVSQRFGDASEFTPDPGGAIPASRIEAFLAAREIMAPTRDELVSSLATLDGDEGGKFGAGVRLLPRSFGFYEARNKACLEADIGLGEYGYLYILSYYKFLAKPVSAGPGFTLTGGSSGGGGPGTPTSDFEVREDRREHVLSSARNRVLPILRNQLAALEAEDGPGDWAGRLAEEIALLEADPFRLPWRDGLPDRIARSLEPYRERLEASWSELANPLEAGPQ
;
A
#
# COMPACT_ATOMS: atom_id res chain seq x y z
N MET A 1 46.39 -51.17 16.87
CA MET A 1 45.46 -50.09 16.47
C MET A 1 46.04 -48.79 16.96
N THR A 2 46.51 -47.95 16.04
CA THR A 2 47.31 -46.75 16.32
C THR A 2 46.43 -45.67 16.97
N GLU A 3 46.96 -44.98 18.00
CA GLU A 3 46.28 -43.86 18.69
C GLU A 3 45.78 -42.77 17.72
N SER A 4 46.43 -42.61 16.56
CA SER A 4 46.00 -41.68 15.50
C SER A 4 44.58 -41.96 14.97
N GLY A 5 44.12 -43.22 14.96
CA GLY A 5 42.77 -43.56 14.47
C GLY A 5 41.65 -43.07 15.38
N LYS A 6 41.89 -43.00 16.72
CA LYS A 6 40.89 -42.52 17.68
C LYS A 6 40.70 -41.01 17.62
N LYS A 7 41.76 -40.24 17.37
CA LYS A 7 41.67 -38.77 17.26
C LYS A 7 40.93 -38.30 16.00
N TRP A 8 41.07 -39.04 14.90
CA TRP A 8 40.35 -38.74 13.65
C TRP A 8 38.84 -39.01 13.75
N LEU A 9 38.43 -40.10 14.39
CA LEU A 9 37.01 -40.41 14.63
C LEU A 9 36.31 -39.37 15.50
N ILE A 10 36.99 -38.83 16.53
CA ILE A 10 36.45 -37.78 17.41
C ILE A 10 36.30 -36.45 16.64
N GLY A 11 37.22 -36.13 15.73
CA GLY A 11 37.11 -34.92 14.90
C GLY A 11 35.92 -34.97 13.92
N CYS A 12 35.67 -36.13 13.30
CA CYS A 12 34.58 -36.30 12.33
C CYS A 12 33.20 -36.25 13.00
N SER A 13 33.05 -36.83 14.20
CA SER A 13 31.77 -36.81 14.93
C SER A 13 31.39 -35.42 15.43
N VAL A 14 32.36 -34.62 15.88
CA VAL A 14 32.11 -33.23 16.32
C VAL A 14 31.68 -32.35 15.14
N ALA A 15 32.32 -32.49 13.97
CA ALA A 15 31.94 -31.75 12.77
C ALA A 15 30.52 -32.12 12.30
N ALA A 16 30.20 -33.41 12.24
CA ALA A 16 28.86 -33.88 11.87
C ALA A 16 27.77 -33.38 12.85
N PHE A 17 28.05 -33.43 14.15
CA PHE A 17 27.13 -32.94 15.17
C PHE A 17 26.90 -31.42 15.06
N LEU A 18 27.96 -30.64 14.80
CA LEU A 18 27.84 -29.19 14.62
C LEU A 18 26.98 -28.83 13.40
N VAL A 19 27.13 -29.56 12.30
CA VAL A 19 26.26 -29.38 11.11
C VAL A 19 24.81 -29.68 11.44
N VAL A 20 24.52 -30.78 12.16
CA VAL A 20 23.16 -31.12 12.58
C VAL A 20 22.57 -30.04 13.49
N LEU A 21 23.35 -29.50 14.43
CA LEU A 21 22.90 -28.40 15.29
C LEU A 21 22.59 -27.12 14.50
N VAL A 22 23.43 -26.76 13.53
CA VAL A 22 23.19 -25.60 12.67
C VAL A 22 21.92 -25.81 11.84
N LEU A 23 21.72 -26.98 11.24
CA LEU A 23 20.51 -27.31 10.51
C LEU A 23 19.27 -27.28 11.42
N ALA A 24 19.35 -27.84 12.62
CA ALA A 24 18.27 -27.80 13.60
C ALA A 24 17.94 -26.36 14.02
N ALA A 25 18.95 -25.52 14.24
CA ALA A 25 18.76 -24.10 14.58
C ALA A 25 18.12 -23.32 13.42
N ILE A 26 18.50 -23.60 12.16
CA ILE A 26 17.89 -23.00 10.97
C ILE A 26 16.42 -23.43 10.84
N VAL A 27 16.12 -24.73 10.99
CA VAL A 27 14.75 -25.25 10.92
C VAL A 27 13.90 -24.66 12.03
N TRP A 28 14.39 -24.66 13.27
CA TRP A 28 13.68 -24.08 14.42
C TRP A 28 13.46 -22.57 14.26
N GLY A 29 14.51 -21.83 13.87
CA GLY A 29 14.43 -20.40 13.58
C GLY A 29 13.42 -20.10 12.48
N GLY A 30 13.41 -20.90 11.42
CA GLY A 30 12.40 -20.84 10.36
C GLY A 30 10.99 -21.02 10.91
N VAL A 31 10.73 -22.09 11.68
CA VAL A 31 9.40 -22.35 12.26
C VAL A 31 8.94 -21.20 13.17
N VAL A 32 9.81 -20.68 14.03
CA VAL A 32 9.47 -19.55 14.92
C VAL A 32 9.16 -18.29 14.12
N PHE A 33 9.97 -18.00 13.09
CA PHE A 33 9.74 -16.87 12.19
C PHE A 33 8.39 -17.00 11.46
N PHE A 34 8.11 -18.15 10.85
CA PHE A 34 6.84 -18.41 10.15
C PHE A 34 5.64 -18.31 11.08
N LYS A 35 5.74 -18.77 12.33
CA LYS A 35 4.65 -18.64 13.32
C LYS A 35 4.34 -17.19 13.66
N LYS A 36 5.36 -16.33 13.81
CA LYS A 36 5.16 -14.90 14.07
C LYS A 36 4.54 -14.19 12.86
N ALA A 37 5.08 -14.46 11.67
CA ALA A 37 4.54 -13.89 10.43
C ALA A 37 3.09 -14.32 10.20
N ALA A 38 2.74 -15.58 10.50
CA ALA A 38 1.36 -16.06 10.41
C ALA A 38 0.41 -15.32 11.36
N ALA A 39 0.83 -15.07 12.61
CA ALA A 39 0.03 -14.31 13.57
C ALA A 39 -0.20 -12.85 13.13
N GLU A 40 0.84 -12.18 12.61
CA GLU A 40 0.70 -10.81 12.07
C GLU A 40 -0.23 -10.76 10.85
N ILE A 41 -0.20 -11.78 9.99
CA ILE A 41 -1.11 -11.90 8.85
C ILE A 41 -2.55 -12.13 9.34
N GLU A 42 -2.76 -12.98 10.34
CA GLU A 42 -4.08 -13.24 10.93
C GLU A 42 -4.67 -11.96 11.55
N GLU A 43 -3.88 -11.20 12.31
CA GLU A 43 -4.29 -9.89 12.86
C GLU A 43 -4.63 -8.87 11.76
N LEU A 44 -3.86 -8.86 10.67
CA LEU A 44 -4.15 -8.02 9.51
C LEU A 44 -5.47 -8.43 8.83
N GLU A 45 -5.68 -9.73 8.60
CA GLU A 45 -6.92 -10.26 8.01
C GLU A 45 -8.14 -9.94 8.88
N ASP A 46 -8.02 -10.08 10.20
CA ASP A 46 -9.08 -9.77 11.15
C ASP A 46 -9.40 -8.26 11.17
N SER A 47 -8.37 -7.41 11.14
CA SER A 47 -8.58 -5.96 11.07
C SER A 47 -9.23 -5.53 9.75
N SER A 48 -8.83 -6.13 8.62
CA SER A 48 -9.43 -5.87 7.30
C SER A 48 -10.89 -6.33 7.27
N ARG A 49 -11.16 -7.54 7.76
CA ARG A 49 -12.51 -8.10 7.91
C ARG A 49 -13.39 -7.20 8.78
N ALA A 50 -12.86 -6.65 9.86
CA ALA A 50 -13.61 -5.73 10.73
C ALA A 50 -14.00 -4.44 9.99
N VAL A 51 -13.12 -3.88 9.14
CA VAL A 51 -13.46 -2.70 8.33
C VAL A 51 -14.53 -3.07 7.28
N SER A 52 -14.35 -4.16 6.54
CA SER A 52 -15.31 -4.60 5.53
C SER A 52 -16.68 -4.95 6.14
N GLN A 53 -16.71 -5.58 7.32
CA GLN A 53 -17.98 -5.87 8.02
C GLN A 53 -18.74 -4.60 8.40
N ARG A 54 -18.04 -3.51 8.72
CA ARG A 54 -18.67 -2.24 9.12
C ARG A 54 -19.07 -1.37 7.93
N PHE A 55 -18.25 -1.33 6.87
CA PHE A 55 -18.40 -0.35 5.79
C PHE A 55 -18.69 -0.98 4.41
N GLY A 56 -18.73 -2.31 4.31
CA GLY A 56 -18.81 -3.02 3.02
C GLY A 56 -17.44 -3.18 2.37
N ASP A 57 -17.42 -3.90 1.24
CA ASP A 57 -16.19 -4.08 0.48
C ASP A 57 -15.70 -2.76 -0.13
N ALA A 58 -14.39 -2.61 -0.27
CA ALA A 58 -13.81 -1.37 -0.79
C ALA A 58 -14.35 -0.98 -2.18
N SER A 59 -14.69 -1.96 -3.02
CA SER A 59 -15.28 -1.74 -4.35
C SER A 59 -16.78 -1.40 -4.32
N GLU A 60 -17.45 -1.59 -3.19
CA GLU A 60 -18.88 -1.28 -3.02
C GLU A 60 -19.11 0.15 -2.52
N PHE A 61 -18.03 0.86 -2.14
CA PHE A 61 -18.13 2.26 -1.76
C PHE A 61 -18.79 3.08 -2.88
N THR A 62 -19.75 3.92 -2.48
CA THR A 62 -20.53 4.78 -3.36
C THR A 62 -20.37 6.23 -2.88
N PRO A 63 -19.61 7.08 -3.59
CA PRO A 63 -19.49 8.50 -3.28
C PRO A 63 -20.85 9.20 -3.42
N ASP A 64 -20.95 10.40 -2.83
CA ASP A 64 -22.14 11.26 -2.99
C ASP A 64 -22.50 11.42 -4.48
N PRO A 65 -23.75 11.13 -4.89
CA PRO A 65 -24.16 11.20 -6.29
C PRO A 65 -23.95 12.58 -6.90
N GLY A 66 -24.07 13.64 -6.10
CA GLY A 66 -23.81 15.01 -6.50
C GLY A 66 -22.33 15.32 -6.75
N GLY A 67 -21.41 14.41 -6.46
CA GLY A 67 -19.97 14.55 -6.75
C GLY A 67 -19.24 15.57 -5.89
N ALA A 68 -19.92 16.26 -4.98
CA ALA A 68 -19.26 17.01 -3.92
C ALA A 68 -18.83 16.04 -2.82
N ILE A 69 -17.67 16.27 -2.21
CA ILE A 69 -17.25 15.49 -1.05
C ILE A 69 -17.74 16.23 0.20
N PRO A 70 -18.57 15.62 1.06
CA PRO A 70 -18.99 16.25 2.31
C PRO A 70 -17.78 16.54 3.21
N ALA A 71 -17.77 17.71 3.85
CA ALA A 71 -16.69 18.13 4.76
C ALA A 71 -16.38 17.08 5.84
N SER A 72 -17.41 16.45 6.40
CA SER A 72 -17.28 15.39 7.41
C SER A 72 -16.49 14.18 6.92
N ARG A 73 -16.56 13.85 5.62
CA ARG A 73 -15.82 12.73 5.04
C ARG A 73 -14.34 13.06 4.82
N ILE A 74 -14.03 14.30 4.46
CA ILE A 74 -12.64 14.78 4.37
C ILE A 74 -12.01 14.83 5.76
N GLU A 75 -12.76 15.25 6.78
CA GLU A 75 -12.31 15.22 8.17
C GLU A 75 -12.07 13.79 8.67
N ALA A 76 -12.96 12.85 8.36
CA ALA A 76 -12.75 11.43 8.66
C ALA A 76 -11.47 10.88 8.00
N PHE A 77 -11.24 11.22 6.74
CA PHE A 77 -10.01 10.86 6.06
C PHE A 77 -8.77 11.46 6.75
N LEU A 78 -8.77 12.76 7.04
CA LEU A 78 -7.66 13.42 7.72
C LEU A 78 -7.44 12.89 9.15
N ALA A 79 -8.49 12.56 9.88
CA ALA A 79 -8.40 11.93 11.19
C ALA A 79 -7.72 10.56 11.10
N ALA A 80 -8.08 9.72 10.12
CA ALA A 80 -7.37 8.47 9.87
C ALA A 80 -5.88 8.70 9.56
N ARG A 81 -5.56 9.73 8.74
CA ARG A 81 -4.16 10.13 8.44
C ARG A 81 -3.38 10.55 9.69
N GLU A 82 -4.04 11.25 10.61
CA GLU A 82 -3.47 11.74 11.86
C GLU A 82 -3.21 10.59 12.85
N ILE A 83 -4.18 9.70 13.03
CA ILE A 83 -4.04 8.49 13.87
C ILE A 83 -2.86 7.63 13.37
N MET A 84 -2.71 7.49 12.05
CA MET A 84 -1.62 6.74 11.44
C MET A 84 -0.26 7.44 11.48
N ALA A 85 -0.18 8.72 11.85
CA ALA A 85 1.04 9.50 11.71
C ALA A 85 2.26 8.88 12.42
N PRO A 86 2.16 8.40 13.68
CA PRO A 86 3.31 7.78 14.36
C PRO A 86 3.84 6.54 13.64
N THR A 87 2.94 5.65 13.18
CA THR A 87 3.32 4.43 12.44
C THR A 87 3.91 4.77 11.07
N ARG A 88 3.36 5.78 10.39
CA ARG A 88 3.90 6.29 9.12
C ARG A 88 5.30 6.85 9.32
N ASP A 89 5.54 7.63 10.36
CA ASP A 89 6.84 8.26 10.62
C ASP A 89 7.92 7.21 10.94
N GLU A 90 7.59 6.17 11.71
CA GLU A 90 8.49 5.04 11.96
C GLU A 90 8.85 4.29 10.67
N LEU A 91 7.84 4.02 9.84
CA LEU A 91 8.02 3.39 8.54
C LEU A 91 8.89 4.25 7.62
N VAL A 92 8.64 5.56 7.54
CA VAL A 92 9.41 6.51 6.74
C VAL A 92 10.87 6.55 7.20
N SER A 93 11.12 6.63 8.51
CA SER A 93 12.48 6.60 9.05
C SER A 93 13.21 5.30 8.68
N SER A 94 12.48 4.18 8.67
CA SER A 94 13.02 2.88 8.28
C SER A 94 13.35 2.82 6.78
N LEU A 95 12.45 3.33 5.94
CA LEU A 95 12.65 3.39 4.50
C LEU A 95 13.82 4.30 4.13
N ALA A 96 13.92 5.48 4.76
CA ALA A 96 15.02 6.41 4.53
C ALA A 96 16.39 5.80 4.87
N THR A 97 16.46 5.03 5.96
CA THR A 97 17.69 4.32 6.35
C THR A 97 18.10 3.29 5.29
N LEU A 98 17.13 2.59 4.70
CA LEU A 98 17.36 1.57 3.68
C LEU A 98 17.70 2.18 2.31
N ASP A 99 17.17 3.37 2.02
CA ASP A 99 17.40 4.06 0.74
C ASP A 99 18.84 4.59 0.61
N GLY A 100 19.46 4.98 1.73
CA GLY A 100 20.82 5.53 1.77
C GLY A 100 21.96 4.50 1.86
N ASP A 101 21.67 3.21 2.09
CA ASP A 101 22.70 2.17 2.25
C ASP A 101 22.88 1.34 0.96
N GLU A 102 23.93 1.65 0.19
CA GLU A 102 24.26 0.93 -1.05
C GLU A 102 24.60 -0.56 -0.84
N GLY A 103 25.04 -0.95 0.37
CA GLY A 103 25.48 -2.32 0.67
C GLY A 103 24.41 -3.24 1.30
N GLY A 104 23.28 -2.68 1.75
CA GLY A 104 22.30 -3.37 2.61
C GLY A 104 21.01 -3.86 1.94
N LYS A 105 20.81 -3.61 0.64
CA LYS A 105 19.51 -3.76 -0.04
C LYS A 105 18.91 -5.18 0.00
N PHE A 106 19.72 -6.24 0.06
CA PHE A 106 19.20 -7.62 0.12
C PHE A 106 18.55 -7.96 1.49
N GLY A 107 19.09 -7.44 2.60
CA GLY A 107 18.52 -7.65 3.94
C GLY A 107 17.32 -6.74 4.25
N ALA A 108 17.16 -5.68 3.47
CA ALA A 108 16.14 -4.65 3.63
C ALA A 108 14.72 -5.22 3.46
N GLY A 109 14.47 -6.00 2.40
CA GLY A 109 13.13 -6.52 2.08
C GLY A 109 12.55 -7.42 3.16
N VAL A 110 13.38 -8.30 3.75
CA VAL A 110 12.94 -9.22 4.82
C VAL A 110 12.56 -8.47 6.10
N ARG A 111 13.24 -7.35 6.41
CA ARG A 111 12.93 -6.51 7.57
C ARG A 111 11.74 -5.58 7.34
N LEU A 112 11.45 -5.26 6.08
CA LEU A 112 10.35 -4.37 5.73
C LEU A 112 9.00 -5.08 5.76
N LEU A 113 8.94 -6.37 5.41
CA LEU A 113 7.69 -7.12 5.34
C LEU A 113 6.84 -7.03 6.64
N PRO A 114 7.37 -7.36 7.84
CA PRO A 114 6.61 -7.20 9.09
C PRO A 114 6.11 -5.77 9.32
N ARG A 115 6.95 -4.76 9.01
CA ARG A 115 6.57 -3.34 9.17
C ARG A 115 5.47 -2.92 8.20
N SER A 116 5.45 -3.48 6.99
CA SER A 116 4.37 -3.22 6.05
C SER A 116 3.03 -3.79 6.54
N PHE A 117 3.03 -4.97 7.17
CA PHE A 117 1.82 -5.53 7.78
C PHE A 117 1.33 -4.67 8.95
N GLY A 118 2.23 -4.27 9.85
CA GLY A 118 1.89 -3.35 10.93
C GLY A 118 1.35 -2.00 10.43
N PHE A 119 1.86 -1.50 9.30
CA PHE A 119 1.33 -0.31 8.65
C PHE A 119 -0.10 -0.49 8.14
N TYR A 120 -0.41 -1.61 7.48
CA TYR A 120 -1.75 -1.90 6.99
C TYR A 120 -2.74 -2.15 8.14
N GLU A 121 -2.31 -2.83 9.20
CA GLU A 121 -3.11 -3.03 10.40
C GLU A 121 -3.44 -1.68 11.06
N ALA A 122 -2.44 -0.79 11.21
CA ALA A 122 -2.64 0.56 11.73
C ALA A 122 -3.60 1.37 10.85
N ARG A 123 -3.53 1.23 9.51
CA ARG A 123 -4.49 1.84 8.58
C ARG A 123 -5.91 1.36 8.84
N ASN A 124 -6.11 0.05 8.98
CA ASN A 124 -7.43 -0.54 9.19
C ASN A 124 -8.03 -0.07 10.53
N LYS A 125 -7.23 -0.04 11.60
CA LYS A 125 -7.64 0.49 12.91
C LYS A 125 -7.98 1.98 12.85
N ALA A 126 -7.14 2.78 12.20
CA ALA A 126 -7.39 4.22 12.01
C ALA A 126 -8.68 4.48 11.21
N CYS A 127 -8.95 3.66 10.19
CA CYS A 127 -10.20 3.73 9.42
C CYS A 127 -11.43 3.43 10.29
N LEU A 128 -11.36 2.40 11.14
CA LEU A 128 -12.44 2.06 12.09
C LEU A 128 -12.69 3.18 13.11
N GLU A 129 -11.62 3.78 13.64
CA GLU A 129 -11.68 4.85 14.64
C GLU A 129 -12.20 6.16 14.04
N ALA A 130 -11.76 6.51 12.83
CA ALA A 130 -12.19 7.71 12.13
C ALA A 130 -13.53 7.57 11.37
N ASP A 131 -14.21 6.43 11.50
CA ASP A 131 -15.49 6.13 10.84
C ASP A 131 -15.45 6.24 9.31
N ILE A 132 -14.42 5.65 8.68
CA ILE A 132 -14.22 5.65 7.23
C ILE A 132 -13.90 4.24 6.72
N GLY A 133 -14.52 3.84 5.60
CA GLY A 133 -14.26 2.56 4.94
C GLY A 133 -12.97 2.59 4.10
N LEU A 134 -12.40 1.42 3.82
CA LEU A 134 -11.18 1.30 3.01
C LEU A 134 -11.38 1.84 1.57
N GLY A 135 -12.54 1.57 0.96
CA GLY A 135 -12.88 2.09 -0.38
C GLY A 135 -12.88 3.62 -0.44
N GLU A 136 -13.50 4.26 0.55
CA GLU A 136 -13.53 5.71 0.68
C GLU A 136 -12.16 6.31 0.98
N TYR A 137 -11.40 5.70 1.91
CA TYR A 137 -10.03 6.12 2.19
C TYR A 137 -9.17 6.11 0.93
N GLY A 138 -9.26 5.02 0.14
CA GLY A 138 -8.53 4.87 -1.12
C GLY A 138 -8.95 5.87 -2.18
N TYR A 139 -10.26 6.12 -2.32
CA TYR A 139 -10.83 7.11 -3.22
C TYR A 139 -10.34 8.52 -2.89
N LEU A 140 -10.45 8.93 -1.62
CA LEU A 140 -10.01 10.25 -1.15
C LEU A 140 -8.49 10.42 -1.24
N TYR A 141 -7.70 9.37 -0.99
CA TYR A 141 -6.25 9.40 -1.19
C TYR A 141 -5.88 9.74 -2.64
N ILE A 142 -6.49 9.03 -3.61
CA ILE A 142 -6.21 9.22 -5.05
C ILE A 142 -6.62 10.63 -5.50
N LEU A 143 -7.83 11.07 -5.14
CA LEU A 143 -8.31 12.40 -5.52
C LEU A 143 -7.49 13.51 -4.87
N SER A 144 -7.20 13.40 -3.58
CA SER A 144 -6.50 14.44 -2.83
C SER A 144 -5.04 14.56 -3.27
N TYR A 145 -4.30 13.46 -3.29
CA TYR A 145 -2.86 13.54 -3.53
C TYR A 145 -2.51 13.54 -5.01
N TYR A 146 -3.03 12.61 -5.81
CA TYR A 146 -2.61 12.49 -7.20
C TYR A 146 -3.27 13.52 -8.12
N LYS A 147 -4.50 13.92 -7.81
CA LYS A 147 -5.25 14.84 -8.67
C LYS A 147 -5.25 16.26 -8.17
N PHE A 148 -5.65 16.48 -6.92
CA PHE A 148 -5.80 17.83 -6.37
C PHE A 148 -4.45 18.48 -6.01
N LEU A 149 -3.55 17.74 -5.35
CA LEU A 149 -2.20 18.21 -5.00
C LEU A 149 -1.12 17.87 -6.02
N ALA A 150 -1.46 17.15 -7.10
CA ALA A 150 -0.55 16.73 -8.17
C ALA A 150 0.73 16.03 -7.68
N LYS A 151 0.63 15.23 -6.61
CA LYS A 151 1.73 14.42 -6.09
C LYS A 151 2.12 13.35 -7.10
N PRO A 152 3.43 13.06 -7.28
CA PRO A 152 3.86 12.07 -8.25
C PRO A 152 3.45 10.67 -7.80
N VAL A 153 2.77 9.92 -8.67
CA VAL A 153 2.39 8.52 -8.40
C VAL A 153 3.60 7.59 -8.23
N SER A 154 4.75 7.98 -8.80
CA SER A 154 6.04 7.28 -8.68
C SER A 154 6.79 7.58 -7.37
N ALA A 155 6.25 8.45 -6.51
CA ALA A 155 6.78 8.73 -5.18
C ALA A 155 7.06 7.44 -4.40
N GLY A 156 8.20 7.39 -3.73
CA GLY A 156 8.65 6.26 -2.94
C GLY A 156 10.17 6.15 -2.92
N PRO A 157 10.73 5.18 -2.17
CA PRO A 157 12.17 4.98 -2.09
C PRO A 157 12.80 4.58 -3.43
N GLY A 158 14.12 4.58 -3.57
CA GLY A 158 14.87 4.09 -4.73
C GLY A 158 14.88 2.57 -4.91
N PHE A 159 14.01 1.82 -4.21
CA PHE A 159 13.90 0.37 -4.31
C PHE A 159 12.44 -0.11 -4.31
N THR A 160 12.22 -1.37 -4.70
CA THR A 160 10.89 -2.00 -4.76
C THR A 160 10.53 -2.62 -3.40
N LEU A 161 9.36 -2.28 -2.85
CA LEU A 161 8.90 -2.79 -1.54
C LEU A 161 8.24 -4.17 -1.62
N THR A 162 7.56 -4.46 -2.74
CA THR A 162 6.87 -5.73 -2.95
C THR A 162 7.83 -6.71 -3.62
N GLY A 163 8.16 -7.78 -2.90
CA GLY A 163 9.13 -8.80 -3.28
C GLY A 163 8.71 -9.62 -4.52
N GLY A 164 8.80 -9.01 -5.70
CA GLY A 164 9.06 -9.76 -6.91
C GLY A 164 10.44 -10.39 -6.75
N SER A 165 10.48 -11.71 -6.61
CA SER A 165 11.63 -12.57 -6.33
C SER A 165 12.90 -12.22 -7.12
N SER A 166 13.63 -11.21 -6.69
CA SER A 166 14.97 -10.83 -7.19
C SER A 166 16.06 -11.67 -6.52
N GLY A 167 15.78 -12.96 -6.34
CA GLY A 167 16.71 -13.96 -5.81
C GLY A 167 17.73 -14.46 -6.85
N GLY A 168 17.71 -13.95 -8.07
CA GLY A 168 18.75 -14.15 -9.05
C GLY A 168 18.80 -12.92 -9.93
N GLY A 169 20.00 -12.44 -10.25
CA GLY A 169 20.25 -11.45 -11.30
C GLY A 169 19.85 -11.98 -12.67
N GLY A 170 18.57 -12.30 -12.82
CA GLY A 170 17.95 -12.63 -14.07
C GLY A 170 17.91 -11.37 -14.94
N PRO A 171 17.98 -11.53 -16.26
CA PRO A 171 17.74 -10.42 -17.18
C PRO A 171 16.36 -9.80 -16.85
N GLY A 172 16.35 -8.54 -16.39
CA GLY A 172 15.13 -7.81 -16.02
C GLY A 172 15.07 -7.24 -14.60
N THR A 173 16.09 -7.39 -13.74
CA THR A 173 16.12 -6.58 -12.50
C THR A 173 16.40 -5.11 -12.84
N PRO A 174 15.61 -4.15 -12.31
CA PRO A 174 15.87 -2.73 -12.46
C PRO A 174 17.31 -2.42 -12.05
N THR A 175 18.07 -1.91 -13.01
CA THR A 175 19.47 -1.50 -12.86
C THR A 175 19.61 -0.05 -12.41
N SER A 176 18.53 0.72 -12.46
CA SER A 176 18.52 2.14 -12.10
C SER A 176 17.29 2.57 -11.29
N ASP A 177 17.46 3.63 -10.50
CA ASP A 177 16.37 4.29 -9.77
C ASP A 177 15.23 4.76 -10.70
N PHE A 178 15.57 5.07 -11.95
CA PHE A 178 14.59 5.46 -12.97
C PHE A 178 13.65 4.29 -13.31
N GLU A 179 14.20 3.10 -13.57
CA GLU A 179 13.42 1.89 -13.85
C GLU A 179 12.51 1.53 -12.67
N VAL A 180 13.02 1.62 -11.42
CA VAL A 180 12.21 1.40 -10.21
C VAL A 180 11.03 2.37 -10.12
N ARG A 181 11.24 3.65 -10.47
CA ARG A 181 10.17 4.67 -10.42
C ARG A 181 9.13 4.47 -11.53
N GLU A 182 9.53 4.05 -12.73
CA GLU A 182 8.61 3.75 -13.82
C GLU A 182 7.79 2.48 -13.54
N ASP A 183 8.41 1.40 -13.07
CA ASP A 183 7.70 0.16 -12.68
C ASP A 183 6.65 0.45 -11.59
N ARG A 184 7.04 1.24 -10.58
CA ARG A 184 6.12 1.68 -9.52
C ARG A 184 4.98 2.50 -10.08
N ARG A 185 5.27 3.45 -10.98
CA ARG A 185 4.27 4.30 -11.61
C ARG A 185 3.21 3.44 -12.29
N GLU A 186 3.61 2.50 -13.13
CA GLU A 186 2.66 1.61 -13.81
C GLU A 186 1.80 0.81 -12.83
N HIS A 187 2.43 0.25 -11.79
CA HIS A 187 1.72 -0.51 -10.76
C HIS A 187 0.68 0.35 -10.01
N VAL A 188 1.07 1.55 -9.56
CA VAL A 188 0.19 2.48 -8.85
C VAL A 188 -0.95 2.96 -9.76
N LEU A 189 -0.66 3.27 -11.03
CA LEU A 189 -1.68 3.68 -12.00
C LEU A 189 -2.72 2.58 -12.23
N SER A 190 -2.27 1.35 -12.46
CA SER A 190 -3.16 0.20 -12.66
C SER A 190 -4.01 -0.08 -11.41
N SER A 191 -3.38 -0.03 -10.23
CA SER A 191 -4.07 -0.23 -8.94
C SER A 191 -5.12 0.86 -8.67
N ALA A 192 -4.75 2.13 -8.87
CA ALA A 192 -5.66 3.27 -8.72
C ALA A 192 -6.88 3.16 -9.65
N ARG A 193 -6.66 2.80 -10.92
CA ARG A 193 -7.71 2.58 -11.90
C ARG A 193 -8.64 1.44 -11.47
N ASN A 194 -8.08 0.28 -11.09
CA ASN A 194 -8.87 -0.88 -10.69
C ASN A 194 -9.69 -0.64 -9.42
N ARG A 195 -9.22 0.23 -8.52
CA ARG A 195 -9.93 0.62 -7.31
C ARG A 195 -11.05 1.63 -7.59
N VAL A 196 -10.77 2.66 -8.39
CA VAL A 196 -11.71 3.78 -8.58
C VAL A 196 -12.79 3.49 -9.61
N LEU A 197 -12.52 2.67 -10.63
CA LEU A 197 -13.51 2.32 -11.65
C LEU A 197 -14.83 1.76 -11.09
N PRO A 198 -14.86 0.74 -10.21
CA PRO A 198 -16.11 0.26 -9.63
C PRO A 198 -16.81 1.35 -8.79
N ILE A 199 -16.06 2.16 -8.05
CA ILE A 199 -16.59 3.26 -7.23
C ILE A 199 -17.31 4.31 -8.10
N LEU A 200 -16.74 4.69 -9.25
CA LEU A 200 -17.37 5.63 -10.18
C LEU A 200 -18.63 5.03 -10.84
N ARG A 201 -18.63 3.74 -11.14
CA ARG A 201 -19.84 3.04 -11.65
C ARG A 201 -20.96 3.04 -10.61
N ASN A 202 -20.63 2.80 -9.34
CA ASN A 202 -21.60 2.88 -8.25
C ASN A 202 -22.17 4.31 -8.13
N GLN A 203 -21.30 5.33 -8.23
CA GLN A 203 -21.72 6.73 -8.20
C GLN A 203 -22.68 7.08 -9.34
N LEU A 204 -22.37 6.63 -10.55
CA LEU A 204 -23.23 6.87 -11.71
C LEU A 204 -24.59 6.18 -11.54
N ALA A 205 -24.61 4.92 -11.09
CA ALA A 205 -25.86 4.19 -10.85
C ALA A 205 -26.72 4.87 -9.77
N ALA A 206 -26.11 5.37 -8.70
CA ALA A 206 -26.82 6.12 -7.66
C ALA A 206 -27.38 7.46 -8.19
N LEU A 207 -26.59 8.17 -9.01
CA LEU A 207 -27.01 9.43 -9.62
C LEU A 207 -28.19 9.26 -10.59
N GLU A 208 -28.19 8.20 -11.39
CA GLU A 208 -29.29 7.85 -12.30
C GLU A 208 -30.57 7.50 -11.53
N ALA A 209 -30.46 6.88 -10.35
CA ALA A 209 -31.61 6.56 -9.50
C ALA A 209 -32.25 7.80 -8.85
N GLU A 210 -31.48 8.87 -8.62
CA GLU A 210 -31.92 10.10 -7.95
C GLU A 210 -32.38 11.21 -8.92
N ASP A 211 -32.34 10.98 -10.24
CA ASP A 211 -32.57 12.00 -11.28
C ASP A 211 -31.73 13.26 -11.06
N GLY A 212 -30.46 13.05 -10.69
CA GLY A 212 -29.55 14.13 -10.34
C GLY A 212 -29.11 14.96 -11.57
N PRO A 213 -28.24 15.96 -11.37
CA PRO A 213 -27.90 16.92 -12.43
C PRO A 213 -27.24 16.23 -13.63
N GLY A 214 -27.91 16.30 -14.80
CA GLY A 214 -27.52 15.56 -15.99
C GLY A 214 -26.14 15.90 -16.57
N ASP A 215 -25.61 17.09 -16.30
CA ASP A 215 -24.24 17.47 -16.69
C ASP A 215 -23.18 16.62 -15.97
N TRP A 216 -23.47 16.23 -14.72
CA TRP A 216 -22.59 15.41 -13.90
C TRP A 216 -22.62 13.94 -14.33
N ALA A 217 -23.80 13.40 -14.65
CA ALA A 217 -23.93 12.04 -15.16
C ALA A 217 -23.14 11.84 -16.46
N GLY A 218 -23.24 12.79 -17.39
CA GLY A 218 -22.47 12.76 -18.63
C GLY A 218 -20.95 12.77 -18.39
N ARG A 219 -20.47 13.61 -17.48
CA ARG A 219 -19.04 13.67 -17.10
C ARG A 219 -18.55 12.38 -16.43
N LEU A 220 -19.35 11.79 -15.54
CA LEU A 220 -19.01 10.51 -14.89
C LEU A 220 -18.94 9.37 -15.91
N ALA A 221 -19.93 9.26 -16.79
CA ALA A 221 -19.95 8.25 -17.84
C ALA A 221 -18.75 8.38 -18.80
N GLU A 222 -18.39 9.61 -19.17
CA GLU A 222 -17.20 9.89 -19.96
C GLU A 222 -15.90 9.44 -19.26
N GLU A 223 -15.71 9.81 -17.99
CA GLU A 223 -14.51 9.40 -17.25
C GLU A 223 -14.43 7.88 -17.06
N ILE A 224 -15.55 7.20 -16.82
CA ILE A 224 -15.62 5.73 -16.76
C ILE A 224 -15.15 5.13 -18.09
N ALA A 225 -15.66 5.60 -19.23
CA ALA A 225 -15.26 5.11 -20.55
C ALA A 225 -13.76 5.32 -20.81
N LEU A 226 -13.20 6.46 -20.37
CA LEU A 226 -11.76 6.73 -20.50
C LEU A 226 -10.90 5.80 -19.62
N LEU A 227 -11.34 5.49 -18.39
CA LEU A 227 -10.66 4.52 -17.50
C LEU A 227 -10.78 3.07 -17.99
N GLU A 228 -11.83 2.75 -18.73
CA GLU A 228 -12.00 1.46 -19.40
C GLU A 228 -11.05 1.33 -20.60
N ALA A 229 -10.84 2.40 -21.34
CA ALA A 229 -10.00 2.42 -22.53
C ALA A 229 -8.48 2.43 -22.24
N ASP A 230 -8.06 2.97 -21.09
CA ASP A 230 -6.64 3.09 -20.71
C ASP A 230 -6.37 2.49 -19.31
N PRO A 231 -5.70 1.31 -19.21
CA PRO A 231 -5.42 0.66 -17.93
C PRO A 231 -4.45 1.42 -17.02
N PHE A 232 -3.73 2.42 -17.57
CA PHE A 232 -2.79 3.27 -16.83
C PHE A 232 -3.31 4.71 -16.66
N ARG A 233 -4.62 4.92 -16.85
CA ARG A 233 -5.26 6.22 -16.62
C ARG A 233 -5.54 6.47 -15.14
N LEU A 234 -5.05 7.61 -14.65
CA LEU A 234 -5.53 8.17 -13.39
C LEU A 234 -6.94 8.74 -13.58
N PRO A 235 -7.84 8.54 -12.62
CA PRO A 235 -9.13 9.21 -12.59
C PRO A 235 -8.98 10.71 -12.78
N TRP A 236 -9.79 11.30 -13.65
CA TRP A 236 -9.83 12.72 -13.96
C TRP A 236 -8.50 13.25 -14.52
N ARG A 237 -7.77 12.46 -15.32
CA ARG A 237 -6.48 12.84 -15.94
C ARG A 237 -6.50 14.27 -16.49
N ASP A 238 -7.60 14.62 -17.16
CA ASP A 238 -7.78 15.85 -17.92
C ASP A 238 -8.28 17.06 -17.10
N GLY A 239 -8.52 16.88 -15.80
CA GLY A 239 -8.91 17.96 -14.89
C GLY A 239 -9.88 17.47 -13.81
N LEU A 240 -9.64 17.87 -12.56
CA LEU A 240 -10.52 17.52 -11.45
C LEU A 240 -11.82 18.35 -11.54
N PRO A 241 -13.02 17.74 -11.45
CA PRO A 241 -14.27 18.48 -11.45
C PRO A 241 -14.33 19.57 -10.36
N ASP A 242 -14.79 20.78 -10.70
CA ASP A 242 -14.83 21.94 -9.80
C ASP A 242 -15.55 21.69 -8.47
N ARG A 243 -16.57 20.83 -8.47
CA ARG A 243 -17.29 20.45 -7.26
C ARG A 243 -16.42 19.64 -6.29
N ILE A 244 -15.57 18.75 -6.80
CA ILE A 244 -14.60 18.00 -5.99
C ILE A 244 -13.48 18.94 -5.53
N ALA A 245 -12.93 19.75 -6.45
CA ALA A 245 -11.85 20.69 -6.12
C ALA A 245 -12.27 21.68 -5.02
N ARG A 246 -13.47 22.26 -5.10
CA ARG A 246 -14.02 23.15 -4.06
C ARG A 246 -14.20 22.46 -2.72
N SER A 247 -14.57 21.17 -2.68
CA SER A 247 -14.65 20.41 -1.43
C SER A 247 -13.29 20.25 -0.76
N LEU A 248 -12.22 20.05 -1.53
CA LEU A 248 -10.87 19.81 -1.01
C LEU A 248 -10.09 21.09 -0.67
N GLU A 249 -10.40 22.22 -1.32
CA GLU A 249 -9.66 23.48 -1.16
C GLU A 249 -9.47 23.95 0.29
N PRO A 250 -10.49 23.93 1.17
CA PRO A 250 -10.31 24.34 2.57
C PRO A 250 -9.31 23.48 3.35
N TYR A 251 -8.99 22.29 2.85
CA TYR A 251 -8.13 21.30 3.51
C TYR A 251 -6.75 21.19 2.89
N ARG A 252 -6.43 22.01 1.87
CA ARG A 252 -5.18 21.94 1.09
C ARG A 252 -3.94 21.83 1.98
N GLU A 253 -3.80 22.71 2.97
CA GLU A 253 -2.63 22.74 3.85
C GLU A 253 -2.49 21.46 4.71
N ARG A 254 -3.60 20.97 5.26
CA ARG A 254 -3.61 19.72 6.07
C ARG A 254 -3.30 18.50 5.21
N LEU A 255 -3.87 18.45 4.00
CA LEU A 255 -3.57 17.39 3.04
C LEU A 255 -2.08 17.41 2.69
N GLU A 256 -1.55 18.57 2.32
CA GLU A 256 -0.14 18.76 1.97
C GLU A 256 0.80 18.33 3.11
N ALA A 257 0.50 18.75 4.35
CA ALA A 257 1.28 18.40 5.54
C ALA A 257 1.23 16.90 5.89
N SER A 258 0.13 16.22 5.53
CA SER A 258 -0.02 14.79 5.82
C SER A 258 0.55 13.88 4.74
N TRP A 259 0.99 14.41 3.58
CA TRP A 259 1.59 13.62 2.50
C TRP A 259 2.98 13.08 2.89
N SER A 260 3.27 11.83 2.50
CA SER A 260 4.60 11.24 2.65
C SER A 260 5.04 10.55 1.36
N GLU A 261 6.13 11.05 0.77
CA GLU A 261 6.69 10.49 -0.46
C GLU A 261 7.14 9.03 -0.27
N LEU A 262 7.86 8.74 0.82
CA LEU A 262 8.40 7.40 1.06
C LEU A 262 7.31 6.37 1.40
N ALA A 263 6.23 6.78 2.08
CA ALA A 263 5.12 5.88 2.42
C ALA A 263 4.11 5.67 1.27
N ASN A 264 4.16 6.50 0.23
CA ASN A 264 3.20 6.46 -0.88
C ASN A 264 2.93 5.06 -1.47
N PRO A 265 3.94 4.20 -1.73
CA PRO A 265 3.67 2.90 -2.34
C PRO A 265 2.83 1.97 -1.45
N LEU A 266 2.89 2.15 -0.13
CA LEU A 266 2.11 1.37 0.84
C LEU A 266 0.72 1.99 1.05
N GLU A 267 0.62 3.32 1.02
CA GLU A 267 -0.67 4.01 1.18
C GLU A 267 -1.57 3.88 -0.04
N ALA A 268 -0.96 3.88 -1.23
CA ALA A 268 -1.65 3.64 -2.50
C ALA A 268 -1.82 2.16 -2.82
N GLY A 269 -1.01 1.31 -2.18
CA GLY A 269 -0.94 -0.14 -2.37
C GLY A 269 -2.25 -0.88 -2.06
N PRO A 270 -2.28 -2.21 -2.24
CA PRO A 270 -3.49 -3.02 -2.15
C PRO A 270 -4.25 -2.86 -0.80
N GLN A 271 -5.55 -3.14 -0.86
CA GLN A 271 -6.46 -3.16 0.29
C GLN A 271 -6.93 -4.58 0.55
#